data_AF-A0A3D0SMY3-F1
#
_entry.id   AF-A0A3D0SMY3-F1
#
_cell.length_a   1.000
_cell.length_b   1.000
_cell.length_c   1.000
_cell.angle_alpha   90.00
_cell.angle_beta   90.00
_cell.angle_gamma   90.00
#
_symmetry.space_group_name_H-M   'P 1'
#
loop_
_entity.id
_entity.type
_entity.pdbx_description
1 polymer ?
#
loop_
_entity_poly.entity_id
_entity_poly.type
_entity_poly.pdbx_seq_one_letter_code
_entity_poly.pdbx_strand_id
1 'polypeptide(L)' 'MNTPADAHFQGTAARPWFDLAEMNREMDKLSAEQRVAWALENFPGRVVLTSSFGAQSAVCLHLVTVQQPDIPVVLVDT' A
#
# COMPACT_ATOMS: atom_id res chain seq x y z
N MET A 1 -17.20 3.35 -26.82
CA MET A 1 -15.76 3.03 -26.77
C MET A 1 -15.19 3.50 -25.44
N ASN A 2 -14.89 2.58 -24.51
CA ASN A 2 -13.91 2.84 -23.45
C ASN A 2 -13.26 1.50 -23.10
N THR A 3 -11.99 1.34 -23.48
CA THR A 3 -11.18 0.15 -23.24
C THR A 3 -10.63 0.24 -21.81
N PRO A 4 -10.93 -0.67 -20.88
CA PRO A 4 -10.20 -0.71 -19.62
C PRO A 4 -8.78 -1.22 -19.93
N ALA A 5 -7.78 -0.50 -19.44
CA ALA A 5 -6.38 -0.87 -19.58
C ALA A 5 -6.14 -2.31 -19.09
N ASP A 6 -5.74 -3.16 -20.02
CA ASP A 6 -5.48 -4.58 -19.83
C ASP A 6 -4.20 -4.79 -19.01
N ALA A 7 -4.31 -4.73 -17.68
CA ALA A 7 -3.30 -5.32 -16.80
C ALA A 7 -3.57 -6.82 -16.70
N HIS A 8 -2.99 -7.60 -17.62
CA HIS A 8 -3.02 -9.05 -17.61
C HIS A 8 -2.23 -9.62 -16.41
N PHE A 9 -2.83 -9.64 -15.22
CA PHE A 9 -2.36 -10.46 -14.10
C PHE A 9 -2.96 -11.88 -14.26
N GLN A 10 -2.28 -12.75 -15.01
CA GLN A 10 -2.63 -14.16 -15.13
C GLN A 10 -2.08 -14.95 -13.93
N GLY A 11 -2.71 -14.77 -12.78
CA GLY A 11 -2.68 -15.73 -11.69
C GLY A 11 -4.11 -16.11 -11.37
N THR A 12 -4.37 -17.34 -10.92
CA THR A 12 -5.65 -17.75 -10.31
C THR A 12 -5.85 -17.03 -8.98
N ALA A 13 -5.78 -15.70 -8.97
CA ALA A 13 -6.07 -14.88 -7.82
C ALA A 13 -7.58 -14.94 -7.65
N ALA A 14 -8.02 -15.65 -6.61
CA ALA A 14 -9.33 -15.44 -6.03
C ALA A 14 -9.61 -13.94 -6.02
N ARG A 15 -10.75 -13.51 -6.56
CA ARG A 15 -11.12 -12.10 -6.50
C ARG A 15 -10.95 -11.66 -5.05
N PRO A 16 -10.20 -10.58 -4.78
CA PRO A 16 -10.06 -10.08 -3.42
C PRO A 16 -11.46 -9.88 -2.84
N TRP A 17 -11.59 -10.05 -1.53
CA TRP A 17 -12.85 -9.85 -0.81
C TRP A 17 -13.30 -8.38 -0.79
N PHE A 18 -12.56 -7.49 -1.46
CA PHE A 18 -12.81 -6.06 -1.62
C PHE A 18 -12.79 -5.67 -3.10
N ASP A 19 -13.55 -4.63 -3.46
CA ASP A 19 -13.51 -4.03 -4.80
C ASP A 19 -12.34 -3.04 -4.90
N LEU A 20 -11.35 -3.38 -5.72
CA LEU A 20 -10.16 -2.56 -5.97
C LEU A 20 -10.49 -1.18 -6.54
N ALA A 21 -11.45 -1.10 -7.46
CA ALA A 21 -11.78 0.16 -8.13
C ALA A 21 -12.49 1.11 -7.17
N GLU A 22 -13.37 0.59 -6.32
CA GLU A 22 -14.01 1.36 -5.26
C GLU A 22 -12.99 1.82 -4.21
N MET A 23 -12.15 0.91 -3.73
CA MET A 23 -11.12 1.21 -2.74
C MET A 23 -10.17 2.31 -3.21
N ASN A 24 -9.71 2.25 -4.46
CA ASN A 24 -8.85 3.31 -5.03
C ASN A 24 -9.54 4.68 -5.05
N ARG A 25 -10.82 4.75 -5.40
CA ARG A 25 -11.58 6.02 -5.40
C ARG A 25 -11.73 6.61 -4.00
N GLU A 26 -11.89 5.77 -2.98
CA GLU A 26 -11.96 6.23 -1.60
C GLU A 26 -10.58 6.70 -1.10
N MET A 27 -9.52 5.93 -1.38
CA MET A 27 -8.16 6.33 -1.02
C MET A 27 -7.73 7.63 -1.70
N ASP A 28 -8.19 7.91 -2.93
CA ASP A 28 -7.84 9.13 -3.66
C ASP A 28 -8.22 10.43 -2.96
N LYS A 29 -9.20 10.38 -2.05
CA LYS A 29 -9.66 11.53 -1.26
C LYS A 29 -8.85 11.73 0.03
N LEU A 30 -7.97 10.79 0.38
CA LEU A 30 -7.23 10.75 1.64
C LEU A 30 -5.81 11.31 1.50
N SER A 31 -5.34 11.99 2.56
CA SER A 31 -3.93 12.37 2.72
C SER A 31 -3.03 11.13 2.83
N ALA A 32 -1.72 11.30 2.67
CA ALA A 32 -0.77 10.19 2.80
C ALA A 32 -0.84 9.53 4.18
N GLU A 33 -0.95 10.33 5.25
CA GLU A 33 -1.09 9.87 6.62
C GLU A 33 -2.38 9.06 6.79
N GLN A 34 -3.51 9.58 6.27
CA GLN A 34 -4.80 8.92 6.33
C GLN A 34 -4.83 7.60 5.54
N ARG A 35 -4.16 7.53 4.39
CA ARG A 35 -4.02 6.28 3.62
C ARG A 35 -3.26 5.22 4.40
N VAL A 36 -2.23 5.62 5.13
CA VAL A 36 -1.46 4.69 5.99
C VAL A 36 -2.31 4.23 7.16
N ALA A 37 -2.96 5.14 7.89
CA ALA A 37 -3.87 4.77 8.98
C ALA A 37 -4.93 3.77 8.50
N TRP A 38 -5.57 4.07 7.36
CA TRP A 38 -6.57 3.20 6.75
C TRP A 38 -5.99 1.82 6.41
N ALA A 39 -4.80 1.74 5.81
CA ALA A 39 -4.19 0.45 5.46
C ALA A 39 -3.86 -0.39 6.72
N LEU A 40 -3.36 0.25 7.77
CA LEU A 40 -3.03 -0.42 9.03
C LEU A 40 -4.28 -0.96 9.73
N GLU A 41 -5.40 -0.23 9.67
CA GLU A 41 -6.70 -0.65 10.22
C GLU A 41 -7.36 -1.77 9.42
N ASN A 42 -7.30 -1.70 8.09
CA ASN A 42 -8.00 -2.65 7.20
C ASN A 42 -7.21 -3.95 6.95
N PHE A 43 -5.89 -3.93 7.17
CA PHE A 43 -5.00 -5.09 6.98
C PHE A 43 -4.17 -5.39 8.24
N PRO A 44 -4.81 -5.59 9.41
CA PRO A 44 -4.11 -5.74 10.67
C PRO A 44 -3.17 -6.95 10.65
N GLY A 45 -1.91 -6.73 11.01
CA GLY A 45 -0.85 -7.75 11.03
C GLY A 45 -0.41 -8.25 9.64
N ARG A 46 -0.84 -7.60 8.56
CA ARG A 46 -0.52 -8.00 7.17
C ARG A 46 0.23 -6.92 6.38
N VAL A 47 0.58 -5.81 7.01
CA VAL A 47 1.30 -4.69 6.36
C VAL A 47 2.80 -4.80 6.66
N VAL A 48 3.61 -4.62 5.62
CA VAL A 48 5.06 -4.44 5.71
C VAL A 48 5.45 -3.22 4.88
N LEU A 49 6.52 -2.52 5.27
CA LEU A 49 7.06 -1.40 4.51
C LEU A 49 8.32 -1.85 3.76
N THR A 50 8.30 -1.77 2.43
CA THR A 50 9.50 -2.00 1.62
C THR A 50 10.25 -0.70 1.38
N SER A 51 11.56 -0.66 1.59
CA SER A 51 12.39 0.53 1.39
C SER A 51 13.76 0.16 0.85
N SER A 52 14.22 0.88 -0.18
CA SER A 52 15.60 0.81 -0.67
C SER A 52 16.57 1.71 0.11
N PHE A 53 16.07 2.48 1.08
CA PHE A 53 16.85 3.48 1.82
C PHE A 53 17.55 4.53 0.93
N GLY A 54 17.02 4.79 -0.27
CA GLY A 54 17.43 5.91 -1.12
C GLY A 54 17.09 7.29 -0.53
N ALA A 55 17.54 8.36 -1.19
CA ALA A 55 17.56 9.73 -0.66
C ALA A 55 16.22 10.26 -0.11
N GLN A 56 15.07 9.83 -0.65
CA GLN A 56 13.74 10.30 -0.24
C GLN A 56 12.97 9.31 0.63
N SER A 57 13.56 8.14 0.93
CA SER A 57 12.88 7.06 1.67
C SER A 57 12.56 7.45 3.12
N ALA A 58 13.33 8.40 3.68
CA ALA A 58 13.15 8.89 5.03
C ALA A 58 11.74 9.43 5.29
N VAL A 59 11.09 10.03 4.28
CA VAL A 59 9.72 10.58 4.41
C VAL A 59 8.71 9.45 4.64
N CYS A 60 8.74 8.41 3.80
CA CYS A 60 7.84 7.27 3.94
C CYS A 60 8.14 6.47 5.23
N LEU A 61 9.42 6.26 5.55
CA LEU A 61 9.84 5.61 6.78
C LEU A 61 9.28 6.35 8.01
N HIS A 62 9.42 7.67 8.04
CA HIS A 62 8.90 8.48 9.14
C HIS A 62 7.37 8.44 9.21
N LEU A 63 6.69 8.66 8.09
CA LEU A 63 5.22 8.71 8.03
C LEU A 63 4.57 7.41 8.55
N VAL A 64 5.16 6.26 8.23
CA VAL A 64 4.61 4.96 8.62
C VAL A 64 5.04 4.57 10.04
N THR A 65 6.30 4.79 10.43
CA THR A 65 6.79 4.41 11.77
C THR A 65 6.22 5.27 12.90
N VAL A 66 5.79 6.50 12.63
CA VAL A 66 5.03 7.31 13.60
C VAL A 66 3.67 6.68 13.95
N GLN A 67 3.04 5.99 13.01
CA GLN A 67 1.73 5.36 13.20
C GLN A 67 1.84 3.90 13.69
N GLN A 68 2.83 3.16 13.19
CA GLN A 68 3.16 1.81 13.66
C GLN A 68 4.69 1.66 13.84
N PRO A 69 5.20 1.90 15.06
CA PRO A 69 6.65 1.89 15.34
C PRO A 69 7.35 0.55 15.12
N ASP A 70 6.61 -0.55 15.24
CA ASP A 70 7.10 -1.92 15.11
C ASP A 70 6.85 -2.53 13.72
N ILE A 71 6.51 -1.70 12.72
CA ILE A 71 6.23 -2.21 11.37
C ILE A 71 7.46 -2.90 10.77
N PRO A 72 7.32 -4.10 10.17
CA PRO A 72 8.44 -4.76 9.50
C PRO A 72 8.90 -3.95 8.29
N VAL A 73 10.18 -3.58 8.27
CA VAL A 73 10.81 -2.90 7.12
C VAL A 73 11.67 -3.89 6.35
N VAL A 74 11.44 -4.00 5.04
CA VAL A 74 12.17 -4.90 4.15
C VAL A 74 13.05 -4.10 3.19
N LEU A 75 14.36 -4.41 3.19
CA LEU A 75 15.33 -3.97 2.18
C LEU A 75 15.73 -5.18 1.34
N VAL A 76 15.78 -5.00 0.03
CA VAL A 76 16.34 -5.98 -0.91
C VAL A 76 17.74 -5.50 -1.30
N ASP A 77 18.75 -6.32 -1.00
CA ASP A 77 20.15 -6.09 -1.36
C ASP A 77 20.46 -6.85 -2.66
N THR A 78 20.82 -6.14 -3.73
CA THR A 78 20.96 -6.67 -5.10
C THR A 78 22.39 -6.62 -5.59
#